data_AF-A0A969SLI9-F1
#
_entry.id   AF-A0A969SLI9-F1
#
_cell.length_a   1.000
_cell.length_b   1.000
_cell.length_c   1.000
_cell.angle_alpha   90.00
_cell.angle_beta   90.00
_cell.angle_gamma   90.00
#
_symmetry.space_group_name_H-M   'P 1'
#
loop_
_entity.id
_entity.type
_entity.pdbx_description
1 polymer ?
#
loop_
_entity_poly.entity_id
_entity_poly.type
_entity_poly.pdbx_seq_one_letter_code
_entity_poly.pdbx_strand_id
1 'polypeptide(L)'
;MRAEAAQRGLNSPAVQAALADVRHVDRVIELDRRQPELTQTFWRYTDSRITDARIAQGRAYLGAYQPLLSTVSAQWGVPPQVLVALWGLESDYGRVQGDFEVVSSAMTLAHDSRRSNFFRQQLFAALELINSGDLSPDVTGSWAGAIGQPQFIPTTIKGYAVDYDGDGRRDLRGSLPDVFASSANYLASIGWQAGGNWGREVVLPYDFPYALTGIDSKKPLSEWSSLGVVDVMVARFRSPLSRRR
;
A
#
# COMPACT_ATOMS: atom_id res chain seq x y z
N MET A 1 -20.31 -16.76 12.68
CA MET A 1 -19.54 -16.70 11.42
C MET A 1 -19.22 -18.07 10.82
N ARG A 2 -18.92 -19.14 11.59
CA ARG A 2 -18.69 -20.50 11.04
C ARG A 2 -19.84 -21.03 10.16
N ALA A 3 -21.09 -20.94 10.62
CA ALA A 3 -22.25 -21.40 9.83
C ALA A 3 -22.39 -20.66 8.49
N GLU A 4 -22.08 -19.36 8.47
CA GLU A 4 -22.11 -18.56 7.26
C GLU A 4 -20.96 -18.88 6.31
N ALA A 5 -19.75 -19.13 6.84
CA ALA A 5 -18.63 -19.61 6.03
C ALA A 5 -19.04 -20.91 5.31
N ALA A 6 -19.66 -21.86 6.01
CA ALA A 6 -20.18 -23.09 5.41
C ALA A 6 -21.26 -22.82 4.34
N GLN A 7 -22.19 -21.90 4.58
CA GLN A 7 -23.20 -21.50 3.59
C GLN A 7 -22.59 -20.88 2.32
N ARG A 8 -21.41 -20.26 2.43
CA ARG A 8 -20.64 -19.72 1.29
C ARG A 8 -19.74 -20.77 0.61
N GLY A 9 -19.80 -22.03 1.03
CA GLY A 9 -18.92 -23.09 0.52
C GLY A 9 -17.49 -23.05 1.05
N LEU A 10 -17.23 -22.28 2.11
CA LEU A 10 -15.92 -22.17 2.76
C LEU A 10 -15.80 -23.21 3.87
N ASN A 11 -15.59 -24.47 3.47
CA ASN A 11 -15.58 -25.62 4.36
C ASN A 11 -14.37 -26.54 4.17
N SER A 12 -13.34 -26.13 3.42
CA SER A 12 -12.11 -26.90 3.28
C SER A 12 -11.43 -27.15 4.63
N PRO A 13 -10.60 -28.21 4.76
CA PRO A 13 -9.84 -28.47 5.98
C PRO A 13 -8.98 -27.27 6.41
N ALA A 14 -8.44 -26.51 5.44
CA ALA A 14 -7.68 -25.29 5.67
C ALA A 14 -8.52 -24.19 6.34
N VAL A 15 -9.74 -23.95 5.83
CA VAL A 15 -10.68 -22.98 6.43
C VAL A 15 -11.12 -23.43 7.83
N GLN A 16 -11.37 -24.72 8.02
CA GLN A 16 -11.72 -25.26 9.33
C GLN A 16 -10.59 -25.07 10.34
N ALA A 17 -9.34 -25.32 9.94
CA ALA A 17 -8.15 -25.08 10.75
C ALA A 17 -8.02 -23.59 11.13
N ALA A 18 -8.17 -22.69 10.15
CA ALA A 18 -8.10 -21.24 10.39
C ALA A 18 -9.18 -20.75 11.37
N LEU A 19 -10.37 -21.36 11.34
CA LEU A 19 -11.48 -21.02 12.23
C LEU A 19 -11.44 -21.74 13.59
N ALA A 20 -10.62 -22.77 13.75
CA ALA A 20 -10.59 -23.60 14.95
C ALA A 20 -9.94 -22.86 16.14
N ASP A 21 -8.83 -22.15 15.89
CA ASP A 21 -8.02 -21.48 16.92
C ASP A 21 -8.18 -19.96 16.93
N VAL A 22 -9.33 -19.45 16.47
CA VAL A 22 -9.60 -18.00 16.46
C VAL A 22 -9.69 -17.47 17.89
N ARG A 23 -8.88 -16.45 18.19
CA ARG A 23 -8.82 -15.80 19.51
C ARG A 23 -9.21 -14.33 19.43
N HIS A 24 -9.81 -13.84 20.51
CA HIS A 24 -9.97 -12.39 20.69
C HIS A 24 -8.61 -11.76 21.00
N VAL A 25 -8.26 -10.67 20.33
CA VAL A 25 -6.96 -10.01 20.49
C VAL A 25 -7.14 -8.58 20.99
N ASP A 26 -7.04 -8.36 22.30
CA ASP A 26 -7.23 -7.03 22.92
C ASP A 26 -6.31 -5.96 22.31
N ARG A 27 -5.08 -6.35 21.95
CA ARG A 27 -4.10 -5.45 21.32
C ARG A 27 -4.59 -4.91 19.97
N VAL A 28 -5.35 -5.69 19.21
CA VAL A 28 -5.95 -5.25 17.94
C VAL A 28 -6.97 -4.14 18.18
N ILE A 29 -7.79 -4.28 19.23
CA ILE A 29 -8.75 -3.25 19.64
C ILE A 29 -8.05 -1.97 20.13
N GLU A 30 -6.97 -2.10 20.88
CA GLU A 30 -6.17 -0.96 21.34
C GLU A 30 -5.57 -0.18 20.15
N LEU A 31 -4.97 -0.89 19.19
CA LEU A 31 -4.37 -0.31 17.99
C LEU A 31 -5.42 0.33 17.07
N ASP A 32 -6.60 -0.29 16.95
CA ASP A 32 -7.72 0.27 16.18
C ASP A 32 -8.16 1.64 16.70
N ARG A 33 -8.08 1.85 18.02
CA ARG A 33 -8.45 3.10 18.70
C ARG A 33 -7.31 4.12 18.74
N ARG A 34 -6.05 3.70 18.52
CA ARG A 34 -4.86 4.56 18.59
C ARG A 34 -4.25 4.75 17.20
N GLN A 35 -4.64 5.82 16.51
CA GLN A 35 -4.11 6.22 15.20
C GLN A 35 -3.23 7.48 15.33
N PRO A 36 -1.97 7.35 15.79
CA PRO A 36 -1.10 8.50 16.05
C PRO A 36 -0.75 9.30 14.80
N GLU A 37 -0.80 8.70 13.61
CA GLU A 37 -0.55 9.37 12.32
C GLU A 37 -1.52 10.55 12.11
N LEU A 38 -2.74 10.47 12.65
CA LEU A 38 -3.73 11.57 12.58
C LEU A 38 -3.32 12.81 13.38
N THR A 39 -2.30 12.69 14.23
CA THR A 39 -1.85 13.75 15.14
C THR A 39 -0.43 14.25 14.85
N GLN A 40 0.26 13.68 13.85
CA GLN A 40 1.62 14.07 13.49
C GLN A 40 1.63 15.24 12.50
N THR A 41 2.65 16.09 12.60
CA THR A 41 2.92 17.10 11.57
C THR A 41 3.44 16.41 10.31
N PHE A 42 3.24 17.03 9.15
CA PHE A 42 3.73 16.54 7.87
C PHE A 42 5.23 16.20 7.93
N TRP A 43 6.06 17.13 8.43
CA TRP A 43 7.51 16.93 8.51
C TRP A 43 7.89 15.76 9.42
N ARG A 44 7.25 15.63 10.59
CA ARG A 44 7.53 14.49 11.48
C ARG A 44 7.17 13.16 10.83
N TYR A 45 6.04 13.12 10.12
CA TYR A 45 5.62 11.94 9.38
C TYR A 45 6.62 11.59 8.28
N THR A 46 7.00 12.55 7.43
CA THR A 46 7.95 12.33 6.33
C THR A 46 9.33 11.95 6.82
N ASP A 47 9.88 12.62 7.82
CA ASP A 47 11.23 12.38 8.33
C ASP A 47 11.37 10.98 8.95
N SER A 48 10.29 10.49 9.57
CA SER A 48 10.26 9.12 10.12
C SER A 48 10.18 8.03 9.05
N ARG A 49 9.74 8.38 7.83
CA ARG A 49 9.48 7.44 6.72
C ARG A 49 10.49 7.56 5.58
N ILE A 50 11.14 8.70 5.41
CA ILE A 50 12.07 8.97 4.31
C ILE A 50 13.47 9.18 4.89
N THR A 51 14.05 8.10 5.41
CA THR A 51 15.39 8.11 6.00
C THR A 51 16.47 7.83 4.94
N ASP A 52 17.68 8.34 5.14
CA ASP A 52 18.83 8.06 4.27
C ASP A 52 19.11 6.55 4.11
N ALA A 53 18.96 5.78 5.19
CA ALA A 53 19.12 4.32 5.16
C ALA A 53 18.12 3.66 4.21
N ARG A 54 16.83 4.01 4.32
CA ARG A 54 15.78 3.50 3.42
C ARG A 54 16.03 3.90 1.97
N ILE A 55 16.48 5.14 1.71
CA ILE A 55 16.80 5.61 0.36
C ILE A 55 17.99 4.83 -0.22
N ALA A 56 19.06 4.65 0.55
CA ALA A 56 20.22 3.88 0.13
C ALA A 56 19.84 2.42 -0.20
N GLN A 57 19.05 1.79 0.66
CA GLN A 57 18.55 0.43 0.46
C GLN A 57 17.66 0.32 -0.78
N GLY A 58 16.76 1.29 -0.99
CA GLY A 58 15.88 1.32 -2.16
C GLY A 58 16.67 1.44 -3.47
N ARG A 59 17.73 2.25 -3.49
CA ARG A 59 18.65 2.33 -4.65
C ARG A 59 19.36 1.00 -4.91
N ALA A 60 19.81 0.32 -3.86
CA ALA A 60 20.44 -0.99 -4.00
C ALA A 60 19.45 -2.02 -4.58
N TYR A 61 18.22 -2.08 -4.07
CA TYR A 61 17.20 -3.00 -4.56
C TYR A 61 16.69 -2.67 -5.97
N LEU A 62 16.63 -1.38 -6.34
CA LEU A 62 16.37 -0.98 -7.73
C LEU A 62 17.40 -1.58 -8.70
N GLY A 63 18.68 -1.57 -8.32
CA GLY A 63 19.73 -2.19 -9.11
C GLY A 63 19.65 -3.72 -9.12
N ALA A 64 19.48 -4.33 -7.93
CA ALA A 64 19.48 -5.78 -7.77
C ALA A 64 18.32 -6.47 -8.51
N TYR A 65 17.13 -5.84 -8.50
CA TYR A 65 15.92 -6.40 -9.12
C TYR A 65 15.55 -5.70 -10.43
N GLN A 66 16.50 -4.99 -11.06
CA GLN A 66 16.25 -4.23 -12.29
C GLN A 66 15.58 -5.06 -13.40
N PRO A 67 15.98 -6.33 -13.67
CA PRO A 67 15.37 -7.11 -14.75
C PRO A 67 13.88 -7.34 -14.50
N LEU A 68 13.51 -7.83 -13.30
CA LEU A 68 12.13 -8.08 -12.90
C LEU A 68 11.30 -6.79 -12.86
N LEU A 69 11.82 -5.74 -12.24
CA LEU A 69 11.12 -4.46 -12.16
C LEU A 69 10.89 -3.87 -13.55
N SER A 70 11.78 -4.09 -14.51
CA SER A 70 11.62 -3.59 -15.88
C SER A 70 10.53 -4.34 -16.64
N THR A 71 10.43 -5.67 -16.50
CA THR A 71 9.36 -6.44 -17.16
C THR A 71 7.99 -6.09 -16.56
N VAL A 72 7.90 -6.00 -15.24
CA VAL A 72 6.68 -5.57 -14.54
C VAL A 72 6.32 -4.13 -14.94
N SER A 73 7.29 -3.21 -14.93
CA SER A 73 7.04 -1.81 -15.29
C SER A 73 6.54 -1.66 -16.72
N ALA A 74 7.11 -2.41 -17.67
CA ALA A 74 6.66 -2.38 -19.06
C ALA A 74 5.22 -2.86 -19.23
N GLN A 75 4.77 -3.82 -18.41
CA GLN A 75 3.43 -4.40 -18.50
C GLN A 75 2.34 -3.49 -17.93
N TRP A 76 2.60 -2.81 -16.81
CA TRP A 76 1.58 -2.00 -16.10
C TRP A 76 1.83 -0.49 -16.17
N GLY A 77 2.96 -0.04 -16.73
CA GLY A 77 3.30 1.38 -16.87
C GLY A 77 3.68 2.08 -15.56
N VAL A 78 3.85 1.33 -14.48
CA VAL A 78 4.28 1.84 -13.16
C VAL A 78 5.80 1.86 -13.10
N PRO A 79 6.47 3.00 -12.85
CA PRO A 79 7.93 3.06 -12.84
C PRO A 79 8.57 2.17 -11.74
N PRO A 80 9.75 1.57 -11.99
CA PRO A 80 10.45 0.73 -11.00
C PRO A 80 10.64 1.40 -9.64
N GLN A 81 11.02 2.67 -9.64
CA GLN A 81 11.24 3.45 -8.43
C GLN A 81 9.97 3.65 -7.60
N VAL A 82 8.79 3.66 -8.23
CA VAL A 82 7.50 3.75 -7.51
C VAL A 82 7.19 2.43 -6.82
N LEU A 83 7.41 1.30 -7.51
CA LEU A 83 7.23 -0.03 -6.94
C LEU A 83 8.16 -0.27 -5.74
N VAL A 84 9.44 0.08 -5.89
CA VAL A 84 10.41 -0.06 -4.79
C VAL A 84 10.12 0.90 -3.64
N ALA A 85 9.69 2.14 -3.93
CA ALA A 85 9.28 3.08 -2.88
C ALA A 85 8.07 2.57 -2.08
N LEU A 86 7.05 2.05 -2.77
CA LEU A 86 5.89 1.43 -2.12
C LEU A 86 6.33 0.26 -1.24
N TRP A 87 7.13 -0.66 -1.80
CA TRP A 87 7.65 -1.82 -1.08
C TRP A 87 8.45 -1.45 0.19
N GLY A 88 9.29 -0.41 0.11
CA GLY A 88 10.05 0.10 1.24
C GLY A 88 9.18 0.77 2.31
N LEU A 89 8.09 1.44 1.92
CA LEU A 89 7.19 2.10 2.86
C LEU A 89 6.21 1.15 3.53
N GLU A 90 5.74 0.12 2.82
CA GLU A 90 4.74 -0.83 3.32
C GLU A 90 5.34 -1.87 4.28
N SER A 91 6.50 -2.44 3.94
CA SER A 91 7.04 -3.57 4.69
C SER A 91 8.54 -3.50 4.97
N ASP A 92 9.15 -2.33 4.75
CA ASP A 92 10.60 -2.17 4.82
C ASP A 92 11.33 -3.22 3.97
N TYR A 93 10.88 -3.33 2.72
CA TYR A 93 11.38 -4.30 1.75
C TYR A 93 11.17 -5.76 2.17
N GLY A 94 9.97 -6.05 2.71
CA GLY A 94 9.56 -7.40 3.13
C GLY A 94 10.06 -7.82 4.52
N ARG A 95 10.85 -7.00 5.21
CA ARG A 95 11.36 -7.29 6.56
C ARG A 95 10.28 -7.22 7.63
N VAL A 96 9.27 -6.37 7.46
CA VAL A 96 8.19 -6.13 8.41
C VAL A 96 6.87 -6.43 7.73
N GLN A 97 6.35 -7.64 7.90
CA GLN A 97 5.06 -8.06 7.30
C GLN A 97 3.93 -8.19 8.33
N GLY A 98 4.26 -8.03 9.62
CA GLY A 98 3.35 -8.19 10.74
C GLY A 98 3.28 -9.63 11.26
N ASP A 99 2.89 -9.75 12.52
CA ASP A 99 2.89 -10.96 13.34
C ASP A 99 1.51 -11.30 13.92
N PHE A 100 0.48 -10.53 13.57
CA PHE A 100 -0.89 -10.79 14.00
C PHE A 100 -1.53 -11.84 13.10
N GLU A 101 -2.14 -12.86 13.68
CA GLU A 101 -2.99 -13.79 12.94
C GLU A 101 -4.14 -13.02 12.27
N VAL A 102 -4.22 -13.10 10.94
CA VAL A 102 -5.15 -12.30 10.14
C VAL A 102 -6.60 -12.67 10.48
N VAL A 103 -6.89 -13.96 10.61
CA VAL A 103 -8.25 -14.46 10.88
C VAL A 103 -8.70 -14.03 12.28
N SER A 104 -7.86 -14.17 13.31
CA SER A 104 -8.12 -13.73 14.67
C SER A 104 -8.31 -12.20 14.76
N SER A 105 -7.49 -11.43 14.04
CA SER A 105 -7.58 -9.97 14.00
C SER A 105 -8.85 -9.49 13.30
N ALA A 106 -9.15 -10.04 12.12
CA ALA A 106 -10.36 -9.71 11.37
C ALA A 106 -11.63 -10.14 12.12
N MET A 107 -11.63 -11.31 12.78
CA MET A 107 -12.74 -11.73 13.64
C MET A 107 -12.94 -10.78 14.81
N THR A 108 -11.86 -10.42 15.52
CA THR A 108 -11.89 -9.49 16.65
C THR A 108 -12.55 -8.17 16.23
N LEU A 109 -12.13 -7.59 15.11
CA LEU A 109 -12.65 -6.32 14.61
C LEU A 109 -14.03 -6.43 13.94
N ALA A 110 -14.38 -7.59 13.38
CA ALA A 110 -15.71 -7.85 12.87
C ALA A 110 -16.76 -7.93 13.98
N HIS A 111 -16.34 -8.23 15.22
CA HIS A 111 -17.18 -8.20 16.41
C HIS A 111 -17.15 -6.85 17.16
N ASP A 112 -16.32 -5.89 16.75
CA ASP A 112 -16.30 -4.53 17.30
C ASP A 112 -17.24 -3.59 16.52
N SER A 113 -17.93 -2.71 17.24
CA SER A 113 -18.94 -1.80 16.69
C SER A 113 -18.41 -0.78 15.67
N ARG A 114 -17.14 -0.40 15.72
CA ARG A 114 -16.62 0.75 14.96
C ARG A 114 -16.58 0.52 13.45
N ARG A 115 -16.11 -0.67 13.04
CA ARG A 115 -15.88 -1.04 11.62
C ARG A 115 -16.30 -2.48 11.29
N SER A 116 -17.24 -3.05 12.06
CA SER A 116 -17.69 -4.45 11.96
C SER A 116 -17.88 -4.93 10.51
N ASN A 117 -18.68 -4.20 9.71
CA ASN A 117 -19.00 -4.59 8.34
C ASN A 117 -17.77 -4.68 7.43
N PHE A 118 -16.83 -3.75 7.57
CA PHE A 118 -15.59 -3.75 6.80
C PHE A 118 -14.74 -4.98 7.13
N PHE A 119 -14.50 -5.23 8.43
CA PHE A 119 -13.66 -6.37 8.84
C PHE A 119 -14.32 -7.72 8.61
N ARG A 120 -15.64 -7.78 8.64
CA ARG A 120 -16.39 -8.96 8.22
C ARG A 120 -16.17 -9.28 6.73
N GLN A 121 -16.12 -8.28 5.86
CA GLN A 121 -15.76 -8.49 4.45
C GLN A 121 -14.32 -8.99 4.31
N GLN A 122 -13.37 -8.40 5.06
CA GLN A 122 -11.98 -8.85 5.05
C GLN A 122 -11.80 -10.28 5.58
N LEU A 123 -12.54 -10.65 6.63
CA LEU A 123 -12.53 -12.02 7.17
C LEU A 123 -12.96 -13.03 6.11
N PHE A 124 -14.11 -12.81 5.45
CA PHE A 124 -14.56 -13.76 4.42
C PHE A 124 -13.64 -13.80 3.20
N ALA A 125 -13.09 -12.66 2.80
CA ALA A 125 -12.10 -12.63 1.74
C ALA A 125 -10.82 -13.41 2.12
N ALA A 126 -10.38 -13.34 3.38
CA ALA A 126 -9.24 -14.14 3.86
C ALA A 126 -9.56 -15.64 3.85
N LEU A 127 -10.76 -16.04 4.30
CA LEU A 127 -11.19 -17.44 4.26
C LEU A 127 -11.30 -17.97 2.82
N GLU A 128 -11.75 -17.15 1.87
CA GLU A 128 -11.78 -17.50 0.46
C GLU A 128 -10.37 -17.73 -0.11
N LEU A 129 -9.40 -16.89 0.25
CA LEU A 129 -8.00 -17.05 -0.14
C LEU A 129 -7.32 -18.26 0.53
N ILE A 130 -7.70 -18.57 1.77
CA ILE A 130 -7.27 -19.81 2.43
C ILE A 130 -7.88 -21.03 1.72
N ASN A 131 -9.13 -20.91 1.28
CA ASN A 131 -9.82 -21.98 0.57
C ASN A 131 -9.24 -22.25 -0.82
N SER A 132 -8.75 -21.22 -1.53
CA SER A 132 -8.05 -21.39 -2.83
C SER A 132 -6.61 -21.87 -2.68
N GLY A 133 -6.03 -21.78 -1.47
CA GLY A 133 -4.63 -22.13 -1.21
C GLY A 133 -3.64 -20.98 -1.45
N ASP A 134 -4.13 -19.77 -1.73
CA ASP A 134 -3.29 -18.56 -1.83
C ASP A 134 -2.74 -18.14 -0.47
N LEU A 135 -3.47 -18.42 0.61
CA LEU A 135 -3.05 -18.13 1.99
C LEU A 135 -3.04 -19.40 2.85
N SER A 136 -2.10 -19.47 3.78
CA SER A 136 -2.10 -20.52 4.80
C SER A 136 -3.16 -20.22 5.90
N PRO A 137 -3.69 -21.24 6.59
CA PRO A 137 -4.63 -21.05 7.70
C PRO A 137 -4.10 -20.18 8.84
N ASP A 138 -2.78 -20.18 9.03
CA ASP A 138 -2.02 -19.46 10.06
C ASP A 138 -1.40 -18.15 9.53
N VAL A 139 -1.89 -17.63 8.41
CA VAL A 139 -1.35 -16.42 7.80
C VAL A 139 -1.33 -15.25 8.78
N THR A 140 -0.18 -14.58 8.85
CA THR A 140 0.05 -13.40 9.68
C THR A 140 0.08 -12.11 8.85
N GLY A 141 -0.18 -10.99 9.50
CA GLY A 141 -0.19 -9.67 8.88
C GLY A 141 -0.13 -8.56 9.92
N SER A 142 -0.42 -7.33 9.48
CA SER A 142 -0.67 -6.24 10.42
C SER A 142 -1.91 -6.51 11.28
N TRP A 143 -2.05 -5.76 12.37
CA TRP A 143 -3.22 -5.81 13.25
C TRP A 143 -4.55 -5.55 12.51
N ALA A 144 -4.52 -4.82 11.39
CA ALA A 144 -5.69 -4.51 10.57
C ALA A 144 -5.91 -5.53 9.44
N GLY A 145 -5.12 -6.62 9.40
CA GLY A 145 -5.25 -7.68 8.42
C GLY A 145 -4.60 -7.40 7.07
N ALA A 146 -3.74 -6.39 6.95
CA ALA A 146 -2.89 -6.24 5.75
C ALA A 146 -1.79 -7.31 5.73
N ILE A 147 -1.61 -7.97 4.59
CA ILE A 147 -0.81 -9.19 4.46
C ILE A 147 0.35 -8.96 3.51
N GLY A 148 1.48 -9.57 3.88
CA GLY A 148 2.64 -9.71 3.00
C GLY A 148 3.41 -8.42 2.79
N GLN A 149 4.31 -8.47 1.81
CA GLN A 149 5.20 -7.36 1.49
C GLN A 149 4.48 -6.10 0.96
N PRO A 150 3.37 -6.18 0.20
CA PRO A 150 2.65 -4.98 -0.24
C PRO A 150 1.59 -4.49 0.76
N GLN A 151 1.44 -5.16 1.92
CA GLN A 151 0.42 -4.85 2.93
C GLN A 151 -1.00 -4.75 2.33
N PHE A 152 -1.37 -5.70 1.46
CA PHE A 152 -2.71 -5.77 0.90
C PHE A 152 -3.70 -6.37 1.90
N ILE A 153 -4.85 -5.72 2.08
CA ILE A 153 -5.98 -6.33 2.77
C ILE A 153 -6.57 -7.47 1.91
N PRO A 154 -7.26 -8.47 2.52
CA PRO A 154 -7.74 -9.65 1.80
C PRO A 154 -8.57 -9.35 0.55
N THR A 155 -9.46 -8.35 0.59
CA THR A 155 -10.24 -7.97 -0.61
C THR A 155 -9.36 -7.43 -1.74
N THR A 156 -8.27 -6.73 -1.41
CA THR A 156 -7.29 -6.25 -2.39
C THR A 156 -6.52 -7.41 -3.00
N ILE A 157 -6.09 -8.40 -2.20
CA ILE A 157 -5.43 -9.61 -2.72
C ILE A 157 -6.35 -10.32 -3.71
N LYS A 158 -7.62 -10.52 -3.32
CA LYS A 158 -8.61 -11.15 -4.20
C LYS A 158 -8.78 -10.43 -5.53
N GLY A 159 -8.82 -9.09 -5.51
CA GLY A 159 -9.08 -8.28 -6.70
C GLY A 159 -7.86 -8.06 -7.59
N TYR A 160 -6.64 -8.07 -7.03
CA TYR A 160 -5.47 -7.51 -7.71
C TYR A 160 -4.20 -8.34 -7.62
N ALA A 161 -4.15 -9.39 -6.79
CA ALA A 161 -2.97 -10.24 -6.73
C ALA A 161 -2.78 -11.03 -8.03
N VAL A 162 -1.55 -11.12 -8.48
CA VAL A 162 -1.11 -11.75 -9.74
C VAL A 162 -0.12 -12.85 -9.39
N ASP A 163 -0.36 -14.04 -9.94
CA ASP A 163 0.60 -15.15 -9.99
C ASP A 163 1.50 -14.85 -11.20
N TYR A 164 2.67 -14.27 -10.93
CA TYR A 164 3.55 -13.74 -11.97
C TYR A 164 4.66 -14.72 -12.35
N ASP A 165 5.07 -15.59 -11.42
CA ASP A 165 6.04 -16.65 -11.71
C ASP A 165 5.39 -17.95 -12.24
N GLY A 166 4.06 -18.06 -12.19
CA GLY A 166 3.28 -19.12 -12.82
C GLY A 166 3.24 -20.42 -12.02
N ASP A 167 3.49 -20.36 -10.72
CA ASP A 167 3.52 -21.54 -9.84
C ASP A 167 2.12 -21.99 -9.37
N GLY A 168 1.07 -21.23 -9.75
CA GLY A 168 -0.32 -21.47 -9.39
C GLY A 168 -0.75 -20.79 -8.09
N ARG A 169 0.10 -19.97 -7.48
CA ARG A 169 -0.18 -19.23 -6.25
C ARG A 169 0.16 -17.76 -6.40
N ARG A 170 -0.48 -16.93 -5.57
CA ARG A 170 -0.24 -15.49 -5.51
C ARG A 170 0.47 -15.15 -4.21
N ASP A 171 1.73 -15.55 -4.09
CA ASP A 171 2.53 -15.44 -2.87
C ASP A 171 3.08 -14.01 -2.67
N LEU A 172 2.27 -13.16 -2.03
CA LEU A 172 2.67 -11.81 -1.67
C LEU A 172 3.62 -11.72 -0.47
N ARG A 173 4.07 -12.85 0.09
CA ARG A 173 5.00 -12.90 1.24
C ARG A 173 6.41 -13.26 0.81
N GLY A 174 6.55 -14.26 -0.05
CA GLY A 174 7.83 -14.83 -0.47
C GLY A 174 8.23 -14.57 -1.93
N SER A 175 7.26 -14.40 -2.84
CA SER A 175 7.53 -14.21 -4.26
C SER A 175 7.63 -12.72 -4.64
N LEU A 176 8.86 -12.23 -4.83
CA LEU A 176 9.06 -10.88 -5.38
C LEU A 176 8.41 -10.66 -6.76
N PRO A 177 8.42 -11.64 -7.69
CA PRO A 177 7.59 -11.62 -8.90
C PRO A 177 6.14 -11.22 -8.60
N ASP A 178 5.46 -11.94 -7.71
CA ASP A 178 4.06 -11.69 -7.38
C ASP A 178 3.87 -10.37 -6.65
N VAL A 179 4.76 -10.02 -5.72
CA VAL A 179 4.70 -8.76 -4.97
C VAL A 179 4.76 -7.56 -5.91
N PHE A 180 5.71 -7.52 -6.84
CA PHE A 180 5.85 -6.39 -7.76
C PHE A 180 4.75 -6.37 -8.82
N ALA A 181 4.39 -7.52 -9.40
CA ALA A 181 3.30 -7.59 -10.36
C ALA A 181 1.96 -7.18 -9.75
N SER A 182 1.65 -7.67 -8.55
CA SER A 182 0.41 -7.32 -7.83
C SER A 182 0.37 -5.85 -7.43
N SER A 183 1.49 -5.29 -6.98
CA SER A 183 1.62 -3.86 -6.67
C SER A 183 1.40 -3.00 -7.91
N ALA A 184 2.01 -3.38 -9.04
CA ALA A 184 1.86 -2.68 -10.31
C ALA A 184 0.44 -2.78 -10.86
N ASN A 185 -0.16 -3.97 -10.79
CA ASN A 185 -1.54 -4.22 -11.19
C ASN A 185 -2.54 -3.39 -10.37
N TYR A 186 -2.36 -3.35 -9.05
CA TYR A 186 -3.18 -2.53 -8.17
C TYR A 186 -3.08 -1.04 -8.53
N LEU A 187 -1.87 -0.49 -8.64
CA LEU A 187 -1.64 0.91 -8.98
C LEU A 187 -2.23 1.29 -10.36
N ALA A 188 -2.02 0.45 -11.38
CA ALA A 188 -2.61 0.64 -12.69
C ALA A 188 -4.15 0.63 -12.62
N SER A 189 -4.73 -0.29 -11.85
CA SER A 189 -6.17 -0.44 -11.69
C SER A 189 -6.84 0.73 -10.97
N ILE A 190 -6.14 1.40 -10.06
CA ILE A 190 -6.67 2.58 -9.33
C ILE A 190 -6.38 3.92 -10.03
N GLY A 191 -5.88 3.88 -11.27
CA GLY A 191 -5.78 5.05 -12.13
C GLY A 191 -4.37 5.61 -12.31
N TRP A 192 -3.31 4.84 -12.01
CA TRP A 192 -1.96 5.24 -12.40
C TRP A 192 -1.88 5.43 -13.93
N GLN A 193 -1.36 6.58 -14.35
CA GLN A 193 -1.18 6.90 -15.76
C GLN A 193 0.28 6.70 -16.15
N ALA A 194 0.52 5.78 -17.09
CA ALA A 194 1.86 5.52 -17.62
C ALA A 194 2.48 6.80 -18.21
N GLY A 195 3.75 7.06 -17.90
CA GLY A 195 4.45 8.28 -18.30
C GLY A 195 4.05 9.55 -17.50
N GLY A 196 3.08 9.45 -16.59
CA GLY A 196 2.71 10.50 -15.65
C GLY A 196 3.72 10.65 -14.50
N ASN A 197 3.71 11.83 -13.88
CA ASN A 197 4.45 12.10 -12.64
C ASN A 197 3.45 12.25 -11.48
N TRP A 198 3.81 11.76 -10.28
CA TRP A 198 2.97 11.84 -9.09
C TRP A 198 2.80 13.29 -8.59
N GLY A 199 3.80 14.13 -8.83
CA GLY A 199 3.81 15.51 -8.35
C GLY A 199 5.17 16.18 -8.54
N ARG A 200 5.22 17.47 -8.21
CA ARG A 200 6.47 18.26 -8.21
C ARG A 200 6.38 19.37 -7.18
N GLU A 201 7.52 19.78 -6.64
CA GLU A 201 7.60 20.94 -5.77
C GLU A 201 7.44 22.24 -6.60
N VAL A 202 6.66 23.17 -6.07
CA VAL A 202 6.34 24.45 -6.71
C VAL A 202 6.55 25.61 -5.75
N VAL A 203 6.76 26.79 -6.31
CA VAL A 203 6.77 28.06 -5.59
C VAL A 203 5.47 28.80 -5.88
N LEU A 204 4.82 29.26 -4.81
CA LEU A 204 3.61 30.07 -4.89
C LEU A 204 3.99 31.56 -4.89
N PRO A 205 3.24 32.43 -5.61
CA PRO A 205 3.41 33.87 -5.48
C PRO A 205 3.04 34.33 -4.05
N TYR A 206 3.56 35.49 -3.66
CA TYR A 206 3.40 36.02 -2.30
C TYR A 206 1.93 36.20 -1.89
N ASP A 207 1.07 36.61 -2.83
CA ASP A 207 -0.35 36.88 -2.67
C ASP A 207 -1.24 35.70 -3.10
N PHE A 208 -0.69 34.48 -3.15
CA PHE A 208 -1.42 33.31 -3.60
C PHE A 208 -2.68 33.03 -2.74
N PRO A 209 -3.85 32.80 -3.36
CA PRO A 209 -5.08 32.51 -2.63
C PRO A 209 -5.08 31.06 -2.10
N TYR A 210 -4.60 30.87 -0.86
CA TYR A 210 -4.48 29.54 -0.23
C TYR A 210 -5.79 28.74 -0.13
N ALA A 211 -6.96 29.40 -0.21
CA ALA A 211 -8.26 28.73 -0.30
C ALA A 211 -8.41 27.84 -1.54
N LEU A 212 -7.58 28.04 -2.57
CA LEU A 212 -7.53 27.19 -3.76
C LEU A 212 -6.71 25.91 -3.55
N THR A 213 -5.96 25.77 -2.45
CA THR A 213 -5.20 24.54 -2.16
C THR A 213 -6.12 23.39 -1.72
N GLY A 214 -5.56 22.18 -1.61
CA GLY A 214 -6.28 20.98 -1.15
C GLY A 214 -6.51 19.96 -2.25
N ILE A 215 -6.77 18.71 -1.84
CA ILE A 215 -6.87 17.56 -2.75
C ILE A 215 -8.12 17.61 -3.66
N ASP A 216 -9.16 18.33 -3.22
CA ASP A 216 -10.42 18.49 -3.96
C ASP A 216 -10.37 19.63 -4.99
N SER A 217 -9.39 20.54 -4.86
CA SER A 217 -9.21 21.70 -5.74
C SER A 217 -8.40 21.34 -6.99
N LYS A 218 -8.97 20.49 -7.85
CA LYS A 218 -8.29 20.03 -9.08
C LYS A 218 -8.42 21.07 -10.19
N LYS A 219 -7.28 21.46 -10.78
CA LYS A 219 -7.17 22.37 -11.93
C LYS A 219 -6.12 21.90 -12.93
N PRO A 220 -6.29 22.17 -14.24
CA PRO A 220 -5.23 21.94 -15.22
C PRO A 220 -3.95 22.70 -14.84
N LEU A 221 -2.78 22.16 -15.21
CA LEU A 221 -1.49 22.80 -14.92
C LEU A 221 -1.38 24.22 -15.52
N SER A 222 -2.04 24.47 -16.64
CA SER A 222 -2.11 25.80 -17.27
C SER A 222 -2.82 26.83 -16.39
N GLU A 223 -3.86 26.42 -15.66
CA GLU A 223 -4.59 27.28 -14.73
C GLU A 223 -3.79 27.55 -13.46
N TRP A 224 -3.05 26.55 -12.96
CA TRP A 224 -2.09 26.81 -11.88
C TRP A 224 -1.01 27.79 -12.31
N SER A 225 -0.50 27.65 -13.54
CA SER A 225 0.50 28.55 -14.08
C SER A 225 -0.03 29.99 -14.26
N SER A 226 -1.29 30.18 -14.63
CA SER A 226 -1.90 31.52 -14.72
C SER A 226 -2.12 32.17 -13.35
N LEU A 227 -2.24 31.38 -12.29
CA LEU A 227 -2.22 31.84 -10.90
C LEU A 227 -0.80 32.12 -10.36
N GLY A 228 0.22 32.11 -11.22
CA GLY A 228 1.60 32.42 -10.85
C GLY A 228 2.36 31.28 -10.18
N VAL A 229 1.79 30.08 -10.10
CA VAL A 229 2.48 28.89 -9.58
C VAL A 229 3.58 28.49 -10.55
N VAL A 230 4.81 28.36 -10.06
CA VAL A 230 5.96 27.99 -10.87
C VAL A 230 6.69 26.79 -10.29
N ASP A 231 7.28 25.97 -11.17
CA ASP A 231 8.15 24.89 -10.75
C ASP A 231 9.36 25.43 -9.98
N VAL A 232 9.74 24.79 -8.87
CA VAL A 232 10.87 25.22 -8.04
C VAL A 232 12.18 25.27 -8.82
N MET A 233 12.37 24.37 -9.79
CA MET A 233 13.55 24.35 -10.64
C MET A 233 13.58 25.59 -11.55
N VAL A 234 12.44 25.98 -12.11
CA VAL A 234 12.31 27.18 -12.95
C VAL A 234 12.51 28.45 -12.12
N ALA A 235 11.98 28.50 -10.90
CA ALA A 235 12.16 29.62 -9.98
C ALA A 235 13.64 29.86 -9.65
N ARG A 236 14.41 28.79 -9.44
CA ARG A 236 15.87 28.88 -9.17
C ARG A 236 16.66 29.51 -10.32
N PHE A 237 16.27 29.28 -11.58
CA PHE A 237 16.91 29.90 -12.74
C PHE A 237 16.49 31.35 -12.99
N ARG A 238 15.33 31.78 -12.47
CA ARG A 238 14.84 33.16 -12.59
C ARG A 238 15.32 34.10 -11.49
N SER A 239 15.96 33.59 -10.44
CA SER A 239 16.56 34.42 -9.40
C SER A 239 17.81 35.16 -9.95
N PRO A 240 17.92 36.50 -9.79
CA PRO A 240 19.06 37.29 -10.27
C PRO A 240 20.43 36.85 -9.71
N LEU A 241 20.45 36.03 -8.67
CA LEU A 241 21.67 35.56 -8.00
C LEU A 241 22.37 34.40 -8.72
N SER A 242 21.79 33.79 -9.76
CA SER A 242 22.44 32.72 -10.54
C SER A 242 23.28 33.22 -11.71
N ARG A 243 23.28 34.54 -12.02
CA ARG A 243 24.08 35.15 -13.09
C ARG A 243 25.46 35.67 -12.67
N ARG A 244 25.99 35.19 -11.54
CA ARG A 244 27.39 35.45 -11.14
C ARG A 244 28.10 34.13 -10.84
N ARG A 245 28.63 33.50 -11.88
CA ARG A 245 29.91 32.77 -11.87
C ARG A 245 30.61 33.04 -13.19
#